data_AF-A0A4T0WGK6-F1
#
_entry.id   AF-A0A4T0WGK6-F1
#
_cell.length_a   1.000
_cell.length_b   1.000
_cell.length_c   1.000
_cell.angle_alpha   90.00
_cell.angle_beta   90.00
_cell.angle_gamma   90.00
#
_symmetry.space_group_name_H-M   'P 1'
#
loop_
_entity.id
_entity.type
_entity.pdbx_description
1 polymer ?
#
loop_
_entity_poly.entity_id
_entity_poly.type
_entity_poly.pdbx_seq_one_letter_code
_entity_poly.pdbx_strand_id
1 'polypeptide(L)'
;MASAANCARCLTRPTTIAAAAPRVLSQRIVPIITSYSSATGIAPFSTSSADSAAARRVTYIGKHIRRGKINQNARKKRDTARVKKPAPGERKAFRKRITLSNNNALAVEGLQDVGRETLAVAENKGSVVALPDQLVDQLRTLEAFKTTQNWGLFRRPHMLVRGRR
;
A
#
# COMPACT_ATOMS: atom_id res chain seq x y z
N MET A 1 -36.63 17.47 -11.52
CA MET A 1 -37.02 16.20 -12.16
C MET A 1 -36.50 15.04 -11.33
N ALA A 2 -37.37 14.07 -11.11
CA ALA A 2 -37.27 13.00 -10.13
C ALA A 2 -36.29 11.87 -10.51
N SER A 3 -35.83 11.18 -9.47
CA SER A 3 -35.39 9.78 -9.35
C SER A 3 -34.77 9.05 -10.55
N ALA A 4 -33.58 8.50 -10.33
CA ALA A 4 -33.23 7.18 -10.87
C ALA A 4 -32.68 6.30 -9.75
N ALA A 5 -33.54 5.99 -8.77
CA ALA A 5 -33.32 4.89 -7.82
C ALA A 5 -33.42 3.50 -8.48
N ASN A 6 -33.73 3.43 -9.79
CA ASN A 6 -33.95 2.20 -10.52
C ASN A 6 -32.88 1.99 -11.59
N CYS A 7 -31.65 1.71 -11.16
CA CYS A 7 -30.67 1.08 -12.03
C CYS A 7 -30.94 -0.44 -12.03
N ALA A 8 -31.08 -1.08 -13.19
CA ALA A 8 -31.36 -2.53 -13.26
C ALA A 8 -30.30 -3.40 -12.55
N ARG A 9 -29.07 -2.88 -12.39
CA ARG A 9 -27.98 -3.50 -11.61
C ARG A 9 -28.12 -3.35 -10.09
N CYS A 10 -29.03 -2.50 -9.62
CA CYS A 10 -29.25 -2.21 -8.21
C CYS A 10 -30.25 -3.22 -7.59
N LEU A 11 -31.03 -3.93 -8.40
CA LEU A 11 -32.06 -4.88 -7.97
C LEU A 11 -31.52 -6.28 -7.62
N THR A 12 -30.27 -6.60 -7.98
CA THR A 12 -29.68 -7.93 -7.72
C THR A 12 -28.73 -7.96 -6.53
N ARG A 13 -28.66 -6.87 -5.74
CA ARG A 13 -27.82 -6.83 -4.54
C ARG A 13 -28.69 -7.15 -3.31
N PRO A 14 -28.54 -8.32 -2.66
CA PRO A 14 -29.25 -8.58 -1.42
C PRO A 14 -28.78 -7.59 -0.36
N THR A 15 -29.64 -6.63 -0.01
CA THR A 15 -29.46 -5.76 1.14
C THR A 15 -29.96 -6.52 2.36
N THR A 16 -29.05 -7.13 3.12
CA THR A 16 -29.37 -7.62 4.46
C THR A 16 -29.61 -6.42 5.36
N ILE A 17 -30.90 -6.17 5.63
CA ILE A 17 -31.38 -5.25 6.66
C ILE A 17 -30.91 -5.80 8.02
N ALA A 18 -30.48 -4.88 8.88
CA ALA A 18 -29.97 -5.15 10.21
C ALA A 18 -30.97 -5.94 11.07
N ALA A 19 -30.53 -7.09 11.58
CA ALA A 19 -31.07 -7.69 12.79
C ALA A 19 -30.00 -7.54 13.89
N ALA A 20 -30.38 -6.94 15.00
CA ALA A 20 -29.55 -6.77 16.18
C ALA A 20 -29.18 -8.14 16.76
N ALA A 21 -27.88 -8.41 16.93
CA ALA A 21 -27.34 -9.51 17.73
C ALA A 21 -25.95 -9.12 18.27
N PRO A 22 -25.58 -9.56 19.48
CA PRO A 22 -24.51 -8.96 20.27
C PRO A 22 -23.13 -9.29 19.70
N ARG A 23 -22.23 -8.29 19.76
CA ARG A 23 -20.82 -8.43 19.40
C ARG A 23 -20.13 -9.32 20.44
N VAL A 24 -19.97 -10.60 20.12
CA VAL A 24 -19.01 -11.48 20.82
C VAL A 24 -17.61 -11.01 20.43
N LEU A 25 -16.89 -10.51 21.42
CA LEU A 25 -15.50 -10.06 21.33
C LEU A 25 -14.59 -11.25 21.02
N SER A 26 -14.14 -11.36 19.78
CA SER A 26 -12.98 -12.20 19.45
C SER A 26 -11.72 -11.48 19.93
N GLN A 27 -11.16 -11.98 21.03
CA GLN A 27 -9.90 -11.53 21.61
C GLN A 27 -8.77 -11.75 20.59
N ARG A 28 -8.25 -10.66 20.02
CA ARG A 28 -6.96 -10.70 19.33
C ARG A 28 -5.86 -10.67 20.38
N ILE A 29 -5.11 -11.77 20.44
CA ILE A 29 -3.86 -11.88 21.20
C ILE A 29 -2.87 -10.86 20.60
N VAL A 30 -2.49 -9.87 21.41
CA VAL A 30 -1.44 -8.89 21.09
C VAL A 30 -0.15 -9.40 21.77
N PRO A 31 1.00 -9.46 21.08
CA PRO A 31 2.25 -9.83 21.74
C PRO A 31 2.69 -8.72 22.71
N ILE A 32 2.98 -9.11 23.94
CA ILE A 32 3.61 -8.26 24.97
C ILE A 32 5.08 -8.09 24.58
N ILE A 33 5.46 -6.90 24.13
CA ILE A 33 6.87 -6.52 23.98
C ILE A 33 7.25 -5.78 25.26
N THR A 34 7.96 -6.47 26.13
CA THR A 34 8.58 -5.93 27.34
C THR A 34 9.79 -5.09 26.92
N SER A 35 9.59 -3.78 26.76
CA SER A 35 10.70 -2.83 26.56
C SER A 35 11.29 -2.44 27.90
N TYR A 36 12.44 -3.01 28.23
CA TYR A 36 13.38 -2.45 29.19
C TYR A 36 14.12 -1.31 28.49
N SER A 37 13.76 -0.07 28.79
CA SER A 37 14.56 1.10 28.42
C SER A 37 14.25 2.23 29.39
N SER A 38 15.26 2.53 30.18
CA SER A 38 15.39 3.62 31.15
C SER A 38 14.76 4.92 30.67
N ALA A 39 13.90 5.47 31.52
CA ALA A 39 13.40 6.84 31.40
C ALA A 39 14.56 7.83 31.66
N THR A 40 15.07 8.45 30.61
CA THR A 40 15.72 9.76 30.69
C THR A 40 15.00 10.69 29.71
N GLY A 41 14.46 11.77 30.26
CA GLY A 41 13.52 12.65 29.60
C GLY A 41 14.09 13.29 28.35
N ILE A 42 13.33 13.22 27.26
CA ILE A 42 13.48 14.08 26.10
C ILE A 42 12.19 14.91 26.03
N ALA A 43 12.38 16.21 26.16
CA ALA A 43 11.35 17.24 26.28
C ALA A 43 10.38 17.25 25.09
N PRO A 44 9.08 17.57 25.31
CA PRO A 44 8.21 17.96 24.22
C PRO A 44 8.68 19.30 23.65
N PHE A 45 8.88 19.35 22.32
CA PHE A 45 9.25 20.56 21.59
C PHE A 45 8.24 21.69 21.89
N SER A 46 8.71 22.70 22.63
CA SER A 46 8.04 23.96 22.85
C SER A 46 8.22 24.83 21.60
N THR A 47 7.15 25.07 20.84
CA THR A 47 7.14 26.10 19.80
C THR A 47 6.74 27.43 20.42
N SER A 48 7.69 28.35 20.37
CA SER A 48 7.70 29.73 20.82
C SER A 48 6.43 30.55 20.50
N SER A 49 5.94 31.21 21.56
CA SER A 49 5.31 32.54 21.61
C SER A 49 4.22 32.90 20.60
N ALA A 50 2.97 32.74 21.02
CA ALA A 50 1.85 33.55 20.57
C ALA A 50 1.80 34.91 21.31
N ASP A 51 2.89 35.67 21.35
CA ASP A 51 2.93 37.00 21.97
C ASP A 51 3.69 37.99 21.10
N SER A 52 3.04 38.37 20.01
CA SER A 52 3.22 39.66 19.35
C SER A 52 1.88 40.09 18.75
N ALA A 53 0.82 39.99 19.57
CA ALA A 53 -0.42 40.69 19.29
C ALA A 53 -0.26 42.14 19.77
N ALA A 54 0.33 42.99 18.93
CA ALA A 54 0.17 44.43 19.12
C ALA A 54 -1.33 44.73 19.02
N ALA A 55 -1.96 45.02 20.16
CA ALA A 55 -3.36 45.43 20.22
C ALA A 55 -3.51 46.70 19.38
N ARG A 56 -4.06 46.57 18.17
CA ARG A 56 -4.40 47.72 17.34
C ARG A 56 -5.49 48.51 18.07
N ARG A 57 -5.14 49.69 18.57
CA ARG A 57 -6.13 50.66 19.07
C ARG A 57 -7.01 51.07 17.88
N VAL A 58 -8.28 50.68 17.93
CA VAL A 58 -9.28 51.09 16.94
C VAL A 58 -9.76 52.50 17.31
N THR A 59 -9.18 53.51 16.68
CA THR A 59 -9.70 54.88 16.69
C THR A 59 -10.62 55.08 15.50
N TYR A 60 -11.85 54.57 15.58
CA TYR A 60 -12.98 55.18 14.89
C TYR A 60 -14.31 54.66 15.48
N ILE A 61 -14.87 55.44 16.39
CA ILE A 61 -16.26 55.36 16.80
C ILE A 61 -17.06 56.07 15.70
N GLY A 62 -18.00 55.37 15.07
CA GLY A 62 -19.00 56.01 14.21
C GLY A 62 -19.00 55.58 12.75
N LYS A 63 -19.42 54.34 12.49
CA LYS A 63 -20.30 54.00 11.36
C LYS A 63 -20.79 52.58 11.59
N HIS A 64 -22.09 52.43 11.81
CA HIS A 64 -22.77 51.14 11.82
C HIS A 64 -22.57 50.48 10.45
N ILE A 65 -21.51 49.67 10.33
CA ILE A 65 -21.31 48.76 9.20
C ILE A 65 -22.46 47.77 9.32
N ARG A 66 -23.48 47.93 8.48
CA ARG A 66 -24.59 46.99 8.35
C ARG A 66 -23.98 45.59 8.30
N ARG A 67 -24.43 44.67 9.16
CA ARG A 67 -24.09 43.24 9.07
C ARG A 67 -24.74 42.63 7.81
N GLY A 68 -24.33 43.12 6.64
CA GLY A 68 -24.57 42.49 5.36
C GLY A 68 -23.53 41.39 5.22
N LYS A 69 -23.92 40.19 5.64
CA LYS A 69 -23.36 38.88 5.28
C LYS A 69 -21.99 38.98 4.58
N ILE A 70 -20.93 39.16 5.37
CA ILE A 70 -19.57 38.93 4.88
C ILE A 70 -19.56 37.47 4.44
N ASN A 71 -19.49 37.23 3.14
CA ASN A 71 -19.46 35.89 2.58
C ASN A 71 -18.18 35.19 3.07
N GLN A 72 -18.26 34.53 4.21
CA GLN A 72 -17.19 33.71 4.82
C GLN A 72 -16.84 32.45 3.98
N ASN A 73 -17.36 32.36 2.76
CA ASN A 73 -17.13 31.27 1.83
C ASN A 73 -16.12 31.63 0.73
N ALA A 74 -15.10 32.43 1.05
CA ALA A 74 -13.92 32.52 0.20
C ALA A 74 -13.16 31.20 0.30
N ARG A 75 -13.56 30.21 -0.52
CA ARG A 75 -12.81 28.95 -0.66
C ARG A 75 -11.39 29.33 -1.04
N LYS A 76 -10.44 29.14 -0.10
CA LYS A 76 -9.02 29.36 -0.33
C LYS A 76 -8.64 28.54 -1.57
N LYS A 77 -8.30 29.21 -2.68
CA LYS A 77 -7.70 28.54 -3.84
C LYS A 77 -6.37 27.98 -3.34
N ARG A 78 -6.38 26.69 -2.98
CA ARG A 78 -5.15 25.97 -2.73
C ARG A 78 -4.48 25.86 -4.09
N ASP A 79 -3.32 26.50 -4.24
CA ASP A 79 -2.38 26.21 -5.32
C ASP A 79 -1.95 24.76 -5.16
N THR A 80 -2.81 23.89 -5.63
CA THR A 80 -2.58 22.46 -5.62
C THR A 80 -1.67 22.27 -6.82
N ALA A 81 -0.37 22.12 -6.56
CA ALA A 81 0.61 21.83 -7.59
C ALA A 81 0.02 20.78 -8.53
N ARG A 82 -0.03 21.11 -9.82
CA ARG A 82 -0.68 20.27 -10.84
C ARG A 82 0.16 19.00 -11.03
N VAL A 83 0.01 18.04 -10.12
CA VAL A 83 0.66 16.74 -10.23
C VAL A 83 0.03 16.00 -11.41
N LYS A 84 0.89 15.48 -12.29
CA LYS A 84 0.45 14.68 -13.43
C LYS A 84 -0.33 13.47 -12.91
N LYS A 85 -1.55 13.31 -13.38
CA LYS A 85 -2.36 12.13 -13.06
C LYS A 85 -1.75 10.92 -13.78
N PRO A 86 -1.77 9.72 -13.16
CA PRO A 86 -1.30 8.52 -13.83
C PRO A 86 -2.04 8.26 -15.13
N ALA A 87 -1.33 7.78 -16.14
CA ALA A 87 -1.91 7.41 -17.43
C ALA A 87 -2.92 6.26 -17.27
N PRO A 88 -3.88 6.11 -18.21
CA PRO A 88 -4.75 4.95 -18.22
C PRO A 88 -3.90 3.66 -18.26
N GLY A 89 -4.15 2.73 -17.34
CA GLY A 89 -3.40 1.47 -17.23
C GLY A 89 -2.18 1.51 -16.31
N GLU A 90 -1.57 2.68 -16.05
CA GLU A 90 -0.33 2.79 -15.25
C GLU A 90 -0.50 2.23 -13.83
N ARG A 91 -1.64 2.51 -13.20
CA ARG A 91 -1.96 1.98 -11.86
C ARG A 91 -2.06 0.45 -11.86
N LYS A 92 -2.56 -0.14 -12.94
CA LYS A 92 -2.70 -1.60 -13.06
C LYS A 92 -1.34 -2.22 -13.36
N ALA A 93 -0.57 -1.65 -14.27
CA ALA A 93 0.80 -2.06 -14.57
C ALA A 93 1.69 -2.02 -13.32
N PHE A 94 1.61 -0.95 -12.52
CA PHE A 94 2.37 -0.84 -11.28
C PHE A 94 2.03 -1.96 -10.28
N ARG A 95 0.73 -2.26 -10.10
CA ARG A 95 0.27 -3.32 -9.18
C ARG A 95 0.53 -4.73 -9.70
N LYS A 96 0.76 -4.89 -11.01
CA LYS A 96 0.94 -6.17 -11.68
C LYS A 96 2.37 -6.41 -12.20
N ARG A 97 3.28 -5.44 -12.01
CA ARG A 97 4.69 -5.60 -12.37
C ARG A 97 5.33 -6.71 -11.52
N ILE A 98 6.22 -7.47 -12.13
CA ILE A 98 6.93 -8.57 -11.50
C ILE A 98 8.43 -8.25 -11.51
N THR A 99 9.03 -8.20 -10.32
CA THR A 99 10.48 -8.04 -10.13
C THR A 99 11.11 -9.42 -9.96
N LEU A 100 11.98 -9.81 -10.88
CA LEU A 100 12.59 -11.15 -10.92
C LEU A 100 14.07 -11.17 -10.48
N SER A 101 14.70 -10.00 -10.35
CA SER A 101 16.10 -9.87 -9.92
C SER A 101 16.24 -8.77 -8.88
N ASN A 102 17.16 -9.00 -7.96
CA ASN A 102 17.57 -8.03 -6.95
C ASN A 102 19.10 -8.04 -6.84
N ASN A 103 19.74 -6.95 -7.28
CA ASN A 103 21.19 -6.83 -7.28
C ASN A 103 21.79 -6.74 -5.88
N ASN A 104 20.99 -6.35 -4.88
CA ASN A 104 21.43 -6.24 -3.49
C ASN A 104 21.42 -7.60 -2.77
N ALA A 105 20.79 -8.63 -3.35
CA ALA A 105 20.77 -9.96 -2.77
C ALA A 105 22.10 -10.69 -3.01
N LEU A 106 22.50 -11.51 -2.04
CA LEU A 106 23.69 -12.34 -2.15
C LEU A 106 23.52 -13.34 -3.30
N ALA A 107 24.61 -13.58 -4.05
CA ALA A 107 24.65 -14.65 -5.02
C ALA A 107 24.83 -15.98 -4.27
N VAL A 108 23.95 -16.94 -4.53
CA VAL A 108 24.10 -18.29 -3.98
C VAL A 108 24.97 -19.07 -4.96
N GLU A 109 26.19 -19.37 -4.53
CA GLU A 109 27.14 -20.15 -5.32
C GLU A 109 26.78 -21.64 -5.28
N GLY A 110 27.11 -22.37 -6.36
CA GLY A 110 26.92 -23.82 -6.44
C GLY A 110 25.49 -24.30 -6.73
N LEU A 111 24.56 -23.38 -7.05
CA LEU A 111 23.21 -23.78 -7.46
C LEU A 111 23.22 -24.35 -8.89
N GLN A 112 22.62 -25.52 -9.06
CA GLN A 112 22.44 -26.14 -10.37
C GLN A 112 21.29 -25.47 -11.13
N ASP A 113 21.48 -25.28 -12.43
CA ASP A 113 20.42 -24.80 -13.32
C ASP A 113 19.38 -25.90 -13.62
N VAL A 114 18.15 -25.48 -13.86
CA VAL A 114 17.04 -26.37 -14.21
C VAL A 114 17.23 -26.92 -15.62
N GLY A 115 17.44 -28.23 -15.70
CA GLY A 115 17.36 -29.04 -16.92
C GLY A 115 16.29 -30.13 -16.80
N ARG A 116 16.05 -30.86 -17.90
CA ARG A 116 15.10 -31.99 -17.92
C ARG A 116 15.60 -33.12 -17.03
N GLU A 117 16.90 -33.37 -17.13
CA GLU A 117 17.70 -34.28 -16.32
C GLU A 117 17.63 -33.91 -14.84
N THR A 118 17.81 -32.63 -14.49
CA THR A 118 17.79 -32.17 -13.10
C THR A 118 16.44 -32.42 -12.42
N LEU A 119 15.33 -32.25 -13.14
CA LEU A 119 13.99 -32.46 -12.61
C LEU A 119 13.58 -33.94 -12.53
N ALA A 120 14.15 -34.80 -13.37
CA ALA A 120 13.82 -36.22 -13.42
C ALA A 120 14.56 -37.03 -12.35
N VAL A 121 15.75 -36.59 -11.93
CA VAL A 121 16.57 -37.29 -10.94
C VAL A 121 15.92 -37.26 -9.56
N ALA A 122 15.72 -38.43 -8.97
CA ALA A 122 15.08 -38.57 -7.66
C ALA A 122 15.90 -37.96 -6.51
N GLU A 123 17.22 -37.89 -6.66
CA GLU A 123 18.15 -37.30 -5.68
C GLU A 123 17.96 -35.79 -5.54
N ASN A 124 17.50 -35.12 -6.61
CA ASN A 124 17.26 -33.67 -6.59
C ASN A 124 15.97 -33.30 -5.87
N LYS A 125 15.16 -34.26 -5.41
CA LYS A 125 13.95 -33.99 -4.63
C LYS A 125 14.33 -33.30 -3.32
N GLY A 126 13.78 -32.11 -3.10
CA GLY A 126 14.09 -31.26 -1.93
C GLY A 126 15.24 -30.28 -2.17
N SER A 127 15.90 -30.33 -3.33
CA SER A 127 16.94 -29.36 -3.70
C SER A 127 16.34 -28.12 -4.37
N VAL A 128 17.02 -26.99 -4.19
CA VAL A 128 16.69 -25.73 -4.85
C VAL A 128 17.55 -25.60 -6.11
N VAL A 129 16.91 -25.26 -7.22
CA VAL A 129 17.51 -25.17 -8.55
C VAL A 129 17.23 -23.79 -9.15
N ALA A 130 18.19 -23.26 -9.91
CA ALA A 130 18.09 -21.96 -10.55
C ALA A 130 17.41 -22.05 -11.92
N LEU A 131 16.56 -21.08 -12.25
CA LEU A 131 15.97 -21.01 -13.58
C LEU A 131 16.95 -20.31 -14.55
N PRO A 132 17.29 -20.93 -15.69
CA PRO A 132 18.13 -20.30 -16.70
C PRO A 132 17.41 -19.13 -17.37
N ASP A 133 18.15 -18.10 -17.79
CA ASP A 133 17.57 -16.82 -18.25
C ASP A 133 16.63 -16.98 -19.45
N GLN A 134 16.98 -17.85 -20.40
CA GLN A 134 16.13 -18.15 -21.56
C GLN A 134 14.76 -18.69 -21.13
N LEU A 135 14.72 -19.56 -20.11
CA LEU A 135 13.48 -20.11 -19.58
C LEU A 135 12.70 -19.05 -18.80
N VAL A 136 13.39 -18.16 -18.09
CA VAL A 136 12.75 -17.03 -17.38
C VAL A 136 12.02 -16.12 -18.37
N ASP A 137 12.62 -15.80 -19.51
CA ASP A 137 12.00 -14.95 -20.53
C ASP A 137 10.78 -15.63 -21.18
N GLN A 138 10.86 -16.95 -21.43
CA GLN A 138 9.72 -17.74 -21.91
C GLN A 138 8.57 -17.72 -20.89
N LEU A 139 8.87 -18.01 -19.61
CA LEU A 139 7.88 -18.01 -18.53
C LEU A 139 7.29 -16.62 -18.27
N ARG A 140 8.08 -15.56 -18.48
CA ARG A 140 7.61 -14.18 -18.41
C ARG A 140 6.62 -13.87 -19.54
N THR A 141 6.89 -14.35 -20.75
CA THR A 141 5.99 -14.21 -21.91
C THR A 141 4.66 -14.93 -21.67
N LEU A 142 4.70 -16.07 -20.99
CA LEU A 142 3.51 -16.85 -20.62
C LEU A 142 2.79 -16.35 -19.35
N GLU A 143 3.21 -15.22 -18.77
CA GLU A 143 2.68 -14.68 -17.50
C GLU A 143 2.68 -15.71 -16.34
N ALA A 144 3.64 -16.65 -16.33
CA ALA A 144 3.68 -17.72 -15.33
C ALA A 144 3.99 -17.19 -13.92
N PHE A 145 4.77 -16.12 -13.83
CA PHE A 145 5.13 -15.49 -12.56
C PHE A 145 4.00 -14.60 -12.03
N LYS A 146 3.71 -14.68 -10.74
CA LYS A 146 2.67 -13.86 -10.09
C LYS A 146 3.30 -12.82 -9.18
N THR A 147 2.63 -11.67 -9.04
CA THR A 147 3.09 -10.59 -8.12
C THR A 147 3.06 -10.97 -6.65
N THR A 148 2.30 -12.00 -6.27
CA THR A 148 2.23 -12.50 -4.89
C THR A 148 3.39 -13.43 -4.54
N GLN A 149 4.13 -13.90 -5.55
CA GLN A 149 5.32 -14.73 -5.37
C GLN A 149 6.51 -13.76 -5.28
N ASN A 150 7.18 -13.74 -4.13
CA ASN A 150 8.21 -12.75 -3.81
C ASN A 150 9.56 -13.04 -4.51
N TRP A 151 9.59 -13.07 -5.84
CA TRP A 151 10.78 -13.37 -6.64
C TRP A 151 11.92 -12.35 -6.46
N GLY A 152 11.58 -11.08 -6.23
CA GLY A 152 12.54 -9.99 -6.03
C GLY A 152 13.31 -10.04 -4.71
N LEU A 153 13.18 -11.10 -3.91
CA LEU A 153 14.04 -11.32 -2.73
C LEU A 153 15.42 -11.83 -3.11
N PHE A 154 15.54 -12.52 -4.24
CA PHE A 154 16.77 -13.19 -4.67
C PHE A 154 17.38 -12.50 -5.89
N ARG A 155 18.64 -12.81 -6.16
CA ARG A 155 19.37 -12.26 -7.30
C ARG A 155 18.82 -12.77 -8.64
N ARG A 156 18.38 -14.03 -8.66
CA ARG A 156 17.73 -14.73 -9.79
C ARG A 156 16.57 -15.59 -9.26
N PRO A 157 15.59 -15.96 -10.10
CA PRO A 157 14.48 -16.79 -9.66
C PRO A 157 14.92 -18.27 -9.50
N HIS A 158 14.58 -18.85 -8.34
CA HIS A 158 14.91 -20.23 -7.98
C HIS A 158 13.64 -21.03 -7.64
N MET A 159 13.65 -22.33 -7.90
CA MET A 159 12.52 -23.23 -7.61
C MET A 159 12.97 -24.42 -6.75
N LEU A 160 12.07 -24.89 -5.88
CA LEU A 160 12.27 -26.13 -5.13
C LEU A 160 11.74 -27.32 -5.96
N VAL A 161 12.59 -28.31 -6.23
CA VAL A 161 12.15 -29.57 -6.83
C VAL A 161 11.42 -30.38 -5.76
N ARG A 162 10.13 -30.65 -5.99
CA ARG A 162 9.28 -31.33 -5.01
C ARG A 162 8.82 -32.67 -5.56
N GLY A 163 8.90 -33.71 -4.73
CA GLY A 163 8.24 -34.98 -5.02
C GLY A 163 6.71 -34.86 -5.02
N ARG A 164 6.04 -35.67 -5.83
CA ARG A 164 4.59 -35.80 -5.77
C ARG A 164 4.20 -36.39 -4.41
N ARG A 165 3.24 -35.76 -3.73
CA ARG A 165 2.60 -36.32 -2.54
C ARG A 165 1.65 -37.44 -2.94
#